data_AF-A0A6S5JL99-F1
#
_entry.id   AF-A0A6S5JL99-F1
#
_cell.length_a   1.000
_cell.length_b   1.000
_cell.length_c   1.000
_cell.angle_alpha   90.00
_cell.angle_beta   90.00
_cell.angle_gamma   90.00
#
_symmetry.space_group_name_H-M   'P 1'
#
loop_
_entity.id
_entity.type
_entity.pdbx_description
1 polymer ?
#
loop_
_entity_poly.entity_id
_entity_poly.type
_entity_poly.pdbx_seq_one_letter_code
_entity_poly.pdbx_strand_id
1 'polypeptide(L)'
;MEITAGLRCPSYGASFDSGYQKAKYADIAGYVSGAQVLFIPHATAYLDSGLLHKMNSVTISGGRVTQNSTMKDNRISERDSTYTFPGSLWQIFPTGQRSGVGLLISNSTDFTSITNATQSGHCIWKGTVNVPTGGWAVPSIAGYDKSKYIVFGRCNSGNTIDFDGNTVRFFTPPSTNDDAPATGTIDIVIFASGVAPQPGTGLNIFNAAGACTFSTTKRPFVYLNQLWSPSTSAASIGSGYVPLGRFGLMVHMVNGMYVYRMFGIKIQNGNASVQGGKYLGREQYAIFGNNTITPLSLPVLPDMYV
;
A
#
# COMPACT_ATOMS: atom_id res chain seq x y z
N MET A 1 -8.01 -11.94 -11.22
CA MET A 1 -6.91 -12.12 -12.18
C MET A 1 -5.68 -12.48 -11.38
N GLU A 2 -5.05 -13.62 -11.68
CA GLU A 2 -3.86 -14.10 -10.98
C GLU A 2 -2.64 -13.87 -11.87
N ILE A 3 -1.56 -13.32 -11.32
CA ILE A 3 -0.29 -13.16 -12.03
C ILE A 3 0.58 -14.36 -11.64
N THR A 4 0.59 -15.39 -12.49
CA THR A 4 1.31 -16.64 -12.24
C THR A 4 2.53 -16.79 -13.13
N ALA A 5 3.40 -17.75 -12.78
CA ALA A 5 4.51 -18.14 -13.63
C ALA A 5 3.98 -18.58 -15.00
N GLY A 6 4.58 -18.04 -16.06
CA GLY A 6 4.15 -18.32 -17.43
C GLY A 6 3.14 -17.33 -18.01
N LEU A 7 2.65 -16.34 -17.23
CA LEU A 7 1.80 -15.27 -17.77
C LEU A 7 2.53 -14.55 -18.93
N ARG A 8 1.86 -14.44 -20.07
CA ARG A 8 2.31 -13.69 -21.24
C ARG A 8 1.17 -12.84 -21.75
N CYS A 9 1.48 -11.61 -22.18
CA CYS A 9 0.52 -10.76 -22.86
C CYS A 9 0.91 -10.69 -24.35
N PRO A 10 0.10 -11.25 -25.27
CA PRO A 10 0.27 -11.01 -26.69
C PRO A 10 0.11 -9.52 -27.01
N SER A 11 0.95 -9.01 -27.89
CA SER A 11 0.87 -7.64 -28.39
C SER A 11 0.55 -7.63 -29.88
N TYR A 12 -0.39 -6.76 -30.27
CA TYR A 12 -0.75 -6.58 -31.66
C TYR A 12 0.40 -5.95 -32.43
N GLY A 13 0.73 -6.54 -33.57
CA GLY A 13 1.86 -6.11 -34.40
C GLY A 13 1.46 -5.53 -35.74
N ALA A 14 0.48 -6.14 -36.41
CA ALA A 14 0.01 -5.75 -37.73
C ALA A 14 -1.26 -6.54 -38.12
N SER A 15 -1.80 -6.25 -39.29
CA SER A 15 -2.86 -7.03 -39.92
C SER A 15 -2.57 -7.22 -41.40
N PHE A 16 -3.18 -8.24 -41.99
CA PHE A 16 -3.24 -8.38 -43.44
C PHE A 16 -4.49 -7.68 -43.98
N ASP A 17 -4.29 -6.78 -44.94
CA ASP A 17 -5.37 -6.28 -45.78
C ASP A 17 -5.79 -7.37 -46.77
N SER A 18 -7.07 -7.74 -46.75
CA SER A 18 -7.59 -8.74 -47.68
C SER A 18 -7.82 -8.17 -49.07
N GLY A 19 -7.64 -9.03 -50.08
CA GLY A 19 -8.01 -8.70 -51.46
C GLY A 19 -7.00 -9.18 -52.49
N TYR A 20 -7.35 -8.96 -53.76
CA TYR A 20 -6.45 -9.17 -54.89
C TYR A 20 -5.32 -8.14 -54.90
N GLN A 21 -4.13 -8.57 -55.32
CA GLN A 21 -2.94 -7.73 -55.48
C GLN A 21 -2.45 -7.05 -54.19
N LYS A 22 -2.93 -7.51 -53.03
CA LYS A 22 -2.41 -7.10 -51.72
C LYS A 22 -1.12 -7.83 -51.41
N ALA A 23 -0.31 -7.27 -50.53
CA ALA A 23 0.94 -7.89 -50.09
C ALA A 23 0.63 -9.26 -49.47
N LYS A 24 1.44 -10.26 -49.82
CA LYS A 24 1.36 -11.61 -49.24
C LYS A 24 2.17 -11.77 -47.97
N TYR A 25 2.88 -10.72 -47.59
CA TYR A 25 3.62 -10.65 -46.35
C TYR A 25 3.24 -9.39 -45.58
N ALA A 26 3.38 -9.45 -44.27
CA ALA A 26 3.30 -8.31 -43.38
C ALA A 26 4.36 -8.44 -42.29
N ASP A 27 4.91 -7.30 -41.89
CA ASP A 27 5.91 -7.21 -40.83
C ASP A 27 5.23 -6.77 -39.54
N ILE A 28 5.62 -7.40 -38.43
CA ILE A 28 5.19 -6.99 -37.09
C ILE A 28 5.90 -5.70 -36.74
N ALA A 29 5.11 -4.63 -36.54
CA ALA A 29 5.63 -3.36 -36.07
C ALA A 29 6.26 -3.55 -34.68
N GLY A 30 7.51 -3.09 -34.53
CA GLY A 30 8.24 -3.22 -33.27
C GLY A 30 8.57 -4.66 -32.89
N TYR A 31 8.79 -5.55 -33.86
CA TYR A 31 9.22 -6.93 -33.59
C TYR A 31 10.45 -6.97 -32.66
N VAL A 32 10.36 -7.80 -31.62
CA VAL A 32 11.46 -8.06 -30.70
C VAL A 32 12.10 -9.41 -31.01
N SER A 33 13.43 -9.44 -31.12
CA SER A 33 14.18 -10.67 -31.38
C SER A 33 13.88 -11.73 -30.32
N GLY A 34 13.53 -12.94 -30.78
CA GLY A 34 13.14 -14.06 -29.93
C GLY A 34 11.67 -14.09 -29.54
N ALA A 35 10.86 -13.08 -29.93
CA ALA A 35 9.43 -13.12 -29.71
C ALA A 35 8.77 -14.26 -30.52
N GLN A 36 7.78 -14.91 -29.92
CA GLN A 36 6.94 -15.86 -30.63
C GLN A 36 5.90 -15.08 -31.44
N VAL A 37 5.89 -15.30 -32.75
CA VAL A 37 4.94 -14.65 -33.66
C VAL A 37 3.76 -15.56 -33.93
N LEU A 38 2.56 -14.97 -33.95
CA LEU A 38 1.30 -15.63 -34.22
C LEU A 38 0.57 -14.91 -35.35
N PHE A 39 -0.02 -15.68 -36.26
CA PHE A 39 -1.03 -15.20 -37.19
C PHE A 39 -2.39 -15.78 -36.80
N ILE A 40 -3.37 -14.91 -36.60
CA ILE A 40 -4.75 -15.28 -36.30
C ILE A 40 -5.60 -14.89 -37.52
N PRO A 41 -5.94 -15.86 -38.40
CA PRO A 41 -6.72 -15.57 -39.59
C PRO A 41 -8.16 -15.18 -39.24
N HIS A 42 -8.72 -14.24 -39.98
CA HIS A 42 -10.18 -13.99 -39.96
C HIS A 42 -10.88 -14.84 -41.02
N ALA A 43 -10.19 -15.18 -42.10
CA ALA A 43 -10.60 -16.15 -43.11
C ALA A 43 -9.36 -16.86 -43.68
N THR A 44 -9.53 -18.09 -44.15
CA THR A 44 -8.46 -18.88 -44.79
C THR A 44 -8.86 -19.43 -46.16
N ALA A 45 -10.08 -19.14 -46.61
CA ALA A 45 -10.59 -19.47 -47.93
C ALA A 45 -11.53 -18.35 -48.42
N TYR A 46 -11.59 -18.17 -49.73
CA TYR A 46 -12.39 -17.15 -50.40
C TYR A 46 -12.75 -17.65 -51.80
N LEU A 47 -14.01 -17.49 -52.21
CA LEU A 47 -14.49 -17.91 -53.53
C LEU A 47 -15.00 -16.69 -54.27
N ASP A 48 -14.48 -16.43 -55.47
CA ASP A 48 -14.93 -15.36 -56.34
C ASP A 48 -15.22 -15.91 -57.73
N SER A 49 -16.49 -15.82 -58.16
CA SER A 49 -16.89 -16.14 -59.54
C SER A 49 -16.43 -17.53 -60.02
N GLY A 50 -16.37 -18.52 -59.12
CA GLY A 50 -15.94 -19.89 -59.39
C GLY A 50 -14.45 -20.17 -59.19
N LEU A 51 -13.64 -19.14 -58.93
CA LEU A 51 -12.22 -19.25 -58.57
C LEU A 51 -12.06 -19.35 -57.04
N LEU A 52 -11.70 -20.54 -56.55
CA LEU A 52 -11.48 -20.78 -55.13
C LEU A 52 -10.04 -20.46 -54.76
N HIS A 53 -9.86 -19.62 -53.75
CA HIS A 53 -8.60 -19.34 -53.08
C HIS A 53 -8.59 -20.02 -51.71
N LYS A 54 -7.47 -20.65 -51.34
CA LYS A 54 -7.25 -21.18 -49.99
C LYS A 54 -5.83 -20.87 -49.50
N MET A 55 -5.68 -20.67 -48.19
CA MET A 55 -4.41 -20.54 -47.53
C MET A 55 -3.92 -21.91 -47.09
N ASN A 56 -2.73 -22.31 -47.55
CA ASN A 56 -2.14 -23.62 -47.28
C ASN A 56 -1.30 -23.58 -46.00
N SER A 57 -0.54 -22.50 -45.82
CA SER A 57 0.30 -22.29 -44.64
C SER A 57 0.67 -20.82 -44.49
N VAL A 58 1.30 -20.50 -43.35
CA VAL A 58 2.02 -19.25 -43.13
C VAL A 58 3.47 -19.59 -42.79
N THR A 59 4.40 -18.88 -43.42
CA THR A 59 5.81 -18.93 -43.07
C THR A 59 6.13 -17.73 -42.18
N ILE A 60 6.78 -17.98 -41.04
CA ILE A 60 7.20 -16.94 -40.10
C ILE A 60 8.72 -16.93 -40.06
N SER A 61 9.32 -15.78 -40.33
CA SER A 61 10.77 -15.57 -40.26
C SER A 61 11.06 -14.25 -39.56
N GLY A 62 11.48 -14.35 -38.29
CA GLY A 62 11.58 -13.18 -37.40
C GLY A 62 10.23 -12.47 -37.29
N GLY A 63 10.21 -11.15 -37.53
CA GLY A 63 8.99 -10.34 -37.50
C GLY A 63 8.15 -10.42 -38.78
N ARG A 64 8.59 -11.11 -39.83
CA ARG A 64 7.86 -11.21 -41.09
C ARG A 64 7.01 -12.47 -41.14
N VAL A 65 5.72 -12.29 -41.46
CA VAL A 65 4.79 -13.39 -41.76
C VAL A 65 4.42 -13.34 -43.23
N THR A 66 4.51 -14.48 -43.92
CA THR A 66 4.15 -14.64 -45.34
C THR A 66 3.07 -15.70 -45.50
N GLN A 67 2.00 -15.38 -46.22
CA GLN A 67 0.91 -16.30 -46.53
C GLN A 67 1.23 -17.12 -47.79
N ASN A 68 1.23 -18.44 -47.67
CA ASN A 68 1.36 -19.36 -48.80
C ASN A 68 -0.02 -19.90 -49.13
N SER A 69 -0.51 -19.59 -50.33
CA SER A 69 -1.90 -19.83 -50.71
C SER A 69 -2.00 -20.24 -52.17
N THR A 70 -2.97 -21.10 -52.49
CA THR A 70 -3.22 -21.55 -53.86
C THR A 70 -4.64 -21.20 -54.30
N MET A 71 -4.83 -21.17 -55.62
CA MET A 71 -6.12 -20.95 -56.25
C MET A 71 -6.38 -21.96 -57.36
N LYS A 72 -7.66 -22.27 -57.59
CA LYS A 72 -8.11 -23.20 -58.63
C LYS A 72 -9.56 -22.91 -59.03
N ASP A 73 -9.86 -23.09 -60.31
CA ASP A 73 -11.23 -23.23 -60.84
C ASP A 73 -11.34 -24.54 -61.66
N ASN A 74 -12.46 -24.75 -62.36
CA ASN A 74 -12.68 -25.94 -63.17
C ASN A 74 -11.98 -25.93 -64.56
N ARG A 75 -11.32 -24.83 -64.92
CA ARG A 75 -10.65 -24.58 -66.21
C ARG A 75 -9.13 -24.41 -66.06
N ILE A 76 -8.61 -24.16 -64.85
CA ILE A 76 -7.19 -23.95 -64.56
C ILE A 76 -6.64 -25.00 -63.59
N SER A 77 -5.36 -25.33 -63.76
CA SER A 77 -4.60 -26.08 -62.77
C SER A 77 -4.40 -25.27 -61.48
N GLU A 78 -4.20 -25.95 -60.35
CA GLU A 78 -3.85 -25.29 -59.09
C GLU A 78 -2.53 -24.53 -59.25
N ARG A 79 -2.51 -23.29 -58.77
CA ARG A 79 -1.36 -22.38 -58.83
C ARG A 79 -1.41 -21.38 -57.68
N ASP A 80 -0.37 -20.56 -57.54
CA ASP A 80 -0.31 -19.57 -56.47
C ASP A 80 -1.50 -18.61 -56.51
N SER A 81 -2.10 -18.39 -55.33
CA SER A 81 -3.24 -17.51 -55.16
C SER A 81 -2.81 -16.04 -55.27
N THR A 82 -3.59 -15.25 -56.01
CA THR A 82 -3.44 -13.79 -56.08
C THR A 82 -4.18 -13.02 -54.97
N TYR A 83 -4.89 -13.73 -54.09
CA TYR A 83 -5.73 -13.15 -53.03
C TYR A 83 -5.09 -13.25 -51.64
N THR A 84 -4.84 -12.13 -50.97
CA THR A 84 -4.38 -12.11 -49.57
C THR A 84 -5.55 -12.27 -48.61
N PHE A 85 -5.38 -13.10 -47.60
CA PHE A 85 -6.40 -13.37 -46.60
C PHE A 85 -6.32 -12.38 -45.42
N PRO A 86 -7.47 -11.95 -44.86
CA PRO A 86 -7.48 -11.07 -43.71
C PRO A 86 -7.06 -11.82 -42.44
N GLY A 87 -6.37 -11.13 -41.55
CA GLY A 87 -6.10 -11.61 -40.20
C GLY A 87 -5.16 -10.68 -39.44
N SER A 88 -4.95 -11.00 -38.17
CA SER A 88 -4.11 -10.21 -37.28
C SER A 88 -2.80 -10.92 -36.96
N LEU A 89 -1.75 -10.13 -36.81
CA LEU A 89 -0.42 -10.57 -36.43
C LEU A 89 -0.11 -10.10 -35.02
N TRP A 90 0.36 -11.02 -34.21
CA TRP A 90 0.67 -10.78 -32.80
C TRP A 90 2.08 -11.27 -32.52
N GLN A 91 2.76 -10.61 -31.59
CA GLN A 91 3.99 -11.12 -30.99
C GLN A 91 3.80 -11.31 -29.49
N ILE A 92 4.32 -12.43 -28.99
CA ILE A 92 4.46 -12.74 -27.59
C ILE A 92 5.94 -12.54 -27.24
N PHE A 93 6.22 -11.56 -26.38
CA PHE A 93 7.58 -11.24 -25.98
C PHE A 93 8.29 -12.45 -25.34
N PRO A 94 9.60 -12.64 -25.62
CA PRO A 94 10.36 -13.73 -25.04
C PRO A 94 10.48 -13.62 -23.53
N THR A 95 10.67 -14.76 -22.88
CA THR A 95 10.96 -14.82 -21.45
C THR A 95 12.35 -14.28 -21.15
N GLY A 96 12.49 -13.54 -20.05
CA GLY A 96 13.83 -13.17 -19.57
C GLY A 96 14.44 -11.94 -20.23
N GLN A 97 13.65 -11.04 -20.81
CA GLN A 97 14.08 -9.65 -21.01
C GLN A 97 14.24 -8.98 -19.64
N ARG A 98 15.36 -9.24 -18.98
CA ARG A 98 15.82 -8.54 -17.78
C ARG A 98 16.19 -7.11 -18.19
N SER A 99 15.20 -6.24 -18.37
CA SER A 99 15.46 -4.79 -18.39
C SER A 99 15.35 -4.17 -17.00
N GLY A 100 15.14 -4.96 -15.94
CA GLY A 100 14.91 -4.42 -14.59
C GLY A 100 13.57 -3.70 -14.45
N VAL A 101 12.66 -3.85 -15.42
CA VAL A 101 11.35 -3.21 -15.42
C VAL A 101 10.28 -4.22 -14.99
N GLY A 102 9.51 -3.84 -13.99
CA GLY A 102 8.41 -4.58 -13.35
C GLY A 102 7.64 -3.63 -12.42
N LEU A 103 6.92 -4.14 -11.43
CA LEU A 103 6.38 -3.28 -10.37
C LEU A 103 7.53 -2.72 -9.54
N LEU A 104 7.97 -1.49 -9.86
CA LEU A 104 8.95 -0.77 -9.06
C LEU A 104 8.23 -0.07 -7.92
N ILE A 105 8.51 -0.49 -6.69
CA ILE A 105 8.15 0.25 -5.48
C ILE A 105 9.43 0.96 -5.02
N SER A 106 9.71 2.13 -5.59
CA SER A 106 10.93 2.90 -5.29
C SER A 106 10.87 3.52 -3.88
N ASN A 107 12.05 3.80 -3.30
CA ASN A 107 12.20 4.43 -1.98
C ASN A 107 11.37 3.78 -0.86
N SER A 108 11.21 2.45 -0.91
CA SER A 108 10.40 1.68 0.04
C SER A 108 11.24 0.60 0.72
N THR A 109 10.73 0.05 1.83
CA THR A 109 11.35 -1.11 2.48
C THR A 109 11.41 -2.28 1.50
N ASP A 110 12.57 -2.91 1.39
CA ASP A 110 12.69 -4.20 0.70
C ASP A 110 12.09 -5.29 1.60
N PHE A 111 10.79 -5.51 1.45
CA PHE A 111 10.07 -6.55 2.20
C PHE A 111 10.59 -7.96 1.90
N THR A 112 11.31 -8.19 0.79
CA THR A 112 11.91 -9.50 0.49
C THR A 112 13.15 -9.78 1.35
N SER A 113 13.80 -8.73 1.87
CA SER A 113 14.98 -8.83 2.73
C SER A 113 14.66 -9.11 4.21
N ILE A 114 13.38 -9.00 4.63
CA ILE A 114 12.96 -9.26 6.00
C ILE A 114 13.14 -10.75 6.29
N THR A 115 14.16 -11.09 7.10
CA THR A 115 14.52 -12.46 7.43
C THR A 115 13.57 -13.09 8.45
N ASN A 116 13.01 -12.28 9.34
CA ASN A 116 12.00 -12.70 10.32
C ASN A 116 10.67 -11.96 10.09
N ALA A 117 9.71 -12.63 9.45
CA ALA A 117 8.41 -12.08 9.11
C ALA A 117 7.60 -11.59 10.34
N THR A 118 7.90 -12.07 11.54
CA THR A 118 7.23 -11.60 12.77
C THR A 118 7.63 -10.19 13.20
N GLN A 119 8.70 -9.63 12.62
CA GLN A 119 9.15 -8.26 12.93
C GLN A 119 8.31 -7.19 12.24
N SER A 120 7.66 -7.52 11.12
CA SER A 120 6.76 -6.60 10.42
C SER A 120 5.56 -6.24 11.30
N GLY A 121 5.30 -4.93 11.46
CA GLY A 121 4.11 -4.43 12.14
C GLY A 121 2.93 -4.26 11.19
N HIS A 122 1.72 -4.59 11.64
CA HIS A 122 0.48 -4.34 10.90
C HIS A 122 -0.63 -3.88 11.83
N CYS A 123 -1.64 -3.21 11.25
CA CYS A 123 -2.82 -2.77 11.96
C CYS A 123 -3.63 -3.98 12.43
N ILE A 124 -3.86 -4.07 13.74
CA ILE A 124 -4.65 -5.15 14.37
C ILE A 124 -6.03 -4.69 14.83
N TRP A 125 -6.21 -3.38 15.01
CA TRP A 125 -7.49 -2.80 15.37
C TRP A 125 -7.54 -1.33 14.94
N LYS A 126 -8.73 -0.85 14.58
CA LYS A 126 -8.96 0.55 14.25
C LYS A 126 -10.42 0.95 14.49
N GLY A 127 -10.65 2.22 14.81
CA GLY A 127 -12.00 2.77 14.90
C GLY A 127 -12.06 4.07 15.68
N THR A 128 -13.21 4.73 15.60
CA THR A 128 -13.53 5.91 16.40
C THR A 128 -14.07 5.48 17.76
N VAL A 129 -13.52 6.06 18.83
CA VAL A 129 -13.86 5.74 20.22
C VAL A 129 -14.41 6.98 20.92
N ASN A 130 -15.53 6.81 21.61
CA ASN A 130 -16.03 7.78 22.59
C ASN A 130 -15.49 7.40 23.96
N VAL A 131 -14.46 8.11 24.41
CA VAL A 131 -13.77 7.86 25.69
C VAL A 131 -14.60 8.46 26.83
N PRO A 132 -15.06 7.63 27.80
CA PRO A 132 -15.78 8.12 28.97
C PRO A 132 -14.81 8.72 30.00
N THR A 133 -15.34 9.36 31.05
CA THR A 133 -14.53 9.97 32.12
C THR A 133 -13.60 8.98 32.83
N GLY A 134 -13.98 7.71 32.93
CA GLY A 134 -13.13 6.63 33.48
C GLY A 134 -12.01 6.16 32.55
N GLY A 135 -12.01 6.59 31.30
CA GLY A 135 -11.10 6.14 30.24
C GLY A 135 -11.63 4.95 29.43
N TRP A 136 -10.99 4.71 28.30
CA TRP A 136 -11.25 3.56 27.43
C TRP A 136 -10.08 2.59 27.49
N ALA A 137 -10.35 1.36 27.92
CA ALA A 137 -9.34 0.30 27.97
C ALA A 137 -9.05 -0.20 26.55
N VAL A 138 -7.78 -0.21 26.17
CA VAL A 138 -7.32 -0.82 24.93
C VAL A 138 -7.70 -2.30 24.94
N PRO A 139 -8.41 -2.81 23.92
CA PRO A 139 -8.88 -4.19 23.91
C PRO A 139 -7.72 -5.17 23.77
N SER A 140 -7.87 -6.36 24.34
CA SER A 140 -7.00 -7.49 24.00
C SER A 140 -7.48 -8.10 22.69
N ILE A 141 -6.60 -8.18 21.69
CA ILE A 141 -6.91 -8.78 20.40
C ILE A 141 -6.35 -10.21 20.37
N ALA A 142 -7.21 -11.19 20.08
CA ALA A 142 -6.84 -12.60 20.03
C ALA A 142 -5.67 -12.84 19.07
N GLY A 143 -4.69 -13.63 19.53
CA GLY A 143 -3.48 -13.94 18.77
C GLY A 143 -2.36 -12.89 18.84
N TYR A 144 -2.56 -11.77 19.55
CA TYR A 144 -1.55 -10.72 19.70
C TYR A 144 -1.21 -10.43 21.16
N ASP A 145 0.09 -10.33 21.44
CA ASP A 145 0.61 -9.92 22.74
C ASP A 145 0.44 -8.40 22.94
N LYS A 146 -0.36 -8.03 23.95
CA LYS A 146 -0.69 -6.64 24.28
C LYS A 146 0.54 -5.78 24.60
N SER A 147 1.61 -6.38 25.12
CA SER A 147 2.86 -5.66 25.41
C SER A 147 3.57 -5.14 24.14
N LYS A 148 3.20 -5.66 22.96
CA LYS A 148 3.76 -5.27 21.66
C LYS A 148 2.88 -4.28 20.91
N TYR A 149 1.86 -3.73 21.57
CA TYR A 149 0.93 -2.79 20.94
C TYR A 149 1.55 -1.41 20.85
N ILE A 150 1.32 -0.74 19.73
CA ILE A 150 1.55 0.68 19.57
C ILE A 150 0.22 1.31 19.21
N VAL A 151 -0.23 2.26 20.03
CA VAL A 151 -1.53 2.91 19.91
C VAL A 151 -1.32 4.31 19.36
N PHE A 152 -1.95 4.61 18.24
CA PHE A 152 -1.97 5.93 17.62
C PHE A 152 -3.34 6.55 17.76
N GLY A 153 -3.37 7.87 17.94
CA GLY A 153 -4.61 8.61 18.09
C GLY A 153 -4.66 9.87 17.26
N ARG A 154 -5.86 10.24 16.85
CA ARG A 154 -6.18 11.51 16.20
C ARG A 154 -7.54 12.01 16.68
N CYS A 155 -7.61 13.29 17.02
CA CYS A 155 -8.87 13.96 17.34
C CYS A 155 -8.77 15.46 17.05
N ASN A 156 -9.84 16.18 17.33
CA ASN A 156 -9.83 17.63 17.40
C ASN A 156 -10.42 18.08 18.75
N SER A 157 -9.58 18.27 19.75
CA SER A 157 -10.00 18.55 21.13
C SER A 157 -9.06 19.52 21.83
N GLY A 158 -9.64 20.39 22.67
CA GLY A 158 -8.89 21.23 23.59
C GLY A 158 -8.38 20.49 24.84
N ASN A 159 -8.85 19.27 25.06
CA ASN A 159 -8.48 18.43 26.20
C ASN A 159 -7.16 17.70 25.96
N THR A 160 -6.51 17.30 27.05
CA THR A 160 -5.29 16.49 27.03
C THR A 160 -5.64 15.01 26.95
N ILE A 161 -5.03 14.31 26.00
CA ILE A 161 -5.07 12.86 25.84
C ILE A 161 -3.93 12.26 26.68
N ASP A 162 -4.25 11.36 27.59
CA ASP A 162 -3.30 10.60 28.40
C ASP A 162 -3.40 9.11 28.06
N PHE A 163 -2.26 8.43 27.99
CA PHE A 163 -2.20 6.99 27.78
C PHE A 163 -1.10 6.36 28.63
N ASP A 164 -1.48 5.36 29.43
CA ASP A 164 -0.59 4.65 30.36
C ASP A 164 -0.08 3.31 29.81
N GLY A 165 -0.31 3.03 28.53
CA GLY A 165 -0.03 1.73 27.91
C GLY A 165 -1.23 0.78 27.90
N ASN A 166 -2.30 1.07 28.66
CA ASN A 166 -3.48 0.22 28.76
C ASN A 166 -4.80 0.97 28.56
N THR A 167 -4.89 2.24 28.97
CA THR A 167 -6.13 3.02 29.00
C THR A 167 -5.91 4.40 28.42
N VAL A 168 -6.72 4.78 27.44
CA VAL A 168 -6.76 6.14 26.90
C VAL A 168 -7.72 6.97 27.74
N ARG A 169 -7.29 8.16 28.18
CA ARG A 169 -8.07 9.08 29.00
C ARG A 169 -8.02 10.49 28.43
N PHE A 170 -9.05 11.27 28.73
CA PHE A 170 -9.08 12.70 28.48
C PHE A 170 -9.06 13.44 29.82
N PHE A 171 -8.29 14.51 29.89
CA PHE A 171 -8.29 15.46 31.00
C PHE A 171 -8.54 16.86 30.46
N THR A 172 -9.33 17.66 31.18
CA THR A 172 -9.40 19.09 30.86
C THR A 172 -8.04 19.73 31.12
N PRO A 173 -7.72 20.87 30.45
CA PRO A 173 -6.51 21.63 30.74
C PRO A 173 -6.30 21.86 32.24
N PRO A 174 -5.06 21.72 32.77
CA PRO A 174 -4.79 21.89 34.19
C PRO A 174 -5.25 23.25 34.72
N SER A 175 -6.11 23.22 35.73
CA SER A 175 -6.62 24.42 36.42
C SER A 175 -6.71 24.25 37.95
N THR A 176 -6.56 23.02 38.45
CA THR A 176 -6.72 22.66 39.87
C THR A 176 -5.54 21.81 40.36
N ASN A 177 -5.57 21.49 41.65
CA ASN A 177 -4.62 20.64 42.36
C ASN A 177 -5.00 19.15 42.34
N ASP A 178 -5.85 18.71 41.40
CA ASP A 178 -6.28 17.31 41.24
C ASP A 178 -6.51 16.95 39.76
N ASP A 179 -6.75 15.69 39.46
CA ASP A 179 -7.23 15.25 38.15
C ASP A 179 -8.57 15.90 37.81
N ALA A 180 -8.74 16.26 36.55
CA ALA A 180 -10.02 16.73 36.00
C ALA A 180 -10.39 15.86 34.79
N PRO A 181 -10.90 14.64 35.01
CA PRO A 181 -11.25 13.72 33.95
C PRO A 181 -12.33 14.30 33.05
N ALA A 182 -12.21 14.06 31.75
CA ALA A 182 -13.14 14.52 30.73
C ALA A 182 -13.52 13.36 29.79
N THR A 183 -14.52 13.61 28.95
CA THR A 183 -14.84 12.75 27.81
C THR A 183 -14.19 13.29 26.54
N GLY A 184 -14.05 12.44 25.54
CA GLY A 184 -13.56 12.85 24.23
C GLY A 184 -13.83 11.81 23.15
N THR A 185 -13.87 12.25 21.89
CA THR A 185 -13.95 11.36 20.73
C THR A 185 -12.60 11.35 20.03
N ILE A 186 -12.09 10.16 19.75
CA ILE A 186 -10.76 9.96 19.17
C ILE A 186 -10.77 8.80 18.18
N ASP A 187 -10.15 8.99 17.03
CA ASP A 187 -9.83 7.91 16.10
C ASP A 187 -8.58 7.20 16.62
N ILE A 188 -8.66 5.89 16.82
CA ILE A 188 -7.56 5.07 17.31
C ILE A 188 -7.18 4.02 16.26
N VAL A 189 -5.88 3.80 16.13
CA VAL A 189 -5.29 2.73 15.32
C VAL A 189 -4.26 2.01 16.17
N ILE A 190 -4.35 0.67 16.22
CA ILE A 190 -3.45 -0.17 17.01
C ILE A 190 -2.65 -1.03 16.06
N PHE A 191 -1.33 -0.97 16.19
CA PHE A 191 -0.39 -1.83 15.50
C PHE A 191 0.23 -2.81 16.48
N ALA A 192 0.59 -3.99 15.99
CA ALA A 192 1.41 -4.93 16.75
C ALA A 192 2.38 -5.66 15.81
N SER A 193 3.47 -6.12 16.39
CA SER A 193 4.41 -7.08 15.78
C SER A 193 4.43 -8.39 16.59
N GLY A 194 5.20 -9.37 16.14
CA GLY A 194 5.33 -10.69 16.77
C GLY A 194 4.48 -11.79 16.14
N VAL A 195 3.66 -11.46 15.15
CA VAL A 195 2.89 -12.42 14.35
C VAL A 195 3.15 -12.11 12.88
N ALA A 196 3.58 -13.10 12.11
CA ALA A 196 3.85 -12.91 10.69
C ALA A 196 2.57 -12.52 9.93
N PRO A 197 2.65 -11.60 8.94
CA PRO A 197 1.57 -11.34 8.02
C PRO A 197 1.03 -12.65 7.41
N GLN A 198 -0.29 -12.75 7.31
CA GLN A 198 -0.94 -13.90 6.68
C GLN A 198 -1.25 -13.55 5.23
N PRO A 199 -0.86 -14.39 4.25
CA PRO A 199 -1.16 -14.13 2.86
C PRO A 199 -2.67 -14.22 2.62
N GLY A 200 -3.17 -13.41 1.70
CA GLY A 200 -4.59 -13.37 1.36
C GLY A 200 -4.86 -12.60 0.07
N THR A 201 -6.11 -12.20 -0.15
CA THR A 201 -6.48 -11.47 -1.36
C THR A 201 -5.77 -10.11 -1.44
N GLY A 202 -5.05 -9.87 -2.54
CA GLY A 202 -4.35 -8.62 -2.81
C GLY A 202 -2.84 -8.83 -3.01
N LEU A 203 -2.05 -7.82 -2.64
CA LEU A 203 -0.59 -7.87 -2.79
C LEU A 203 0.03 -8.55 -1.57
N ASN A 204 0.82 -9.58 -1.82
CA ASN A 204 1.62 -10.27 -0.82
C ASN A 204 3.08 -10.30 -1.29
N ILE A 205 4.02 -10.09 -0.37
CA ILE A 205 5.45 -10.21 -0.62
C ILE A 205 6.00 -11.32 0.27
N PHE A 206 6.83 -12.17 -0.30
CA PHE A 206 7.47 -13.29 0.37
C PHE A 206 8.98 -13.11 0.33
N ASN A 207 9.65 -13.50 1.42
CA ASN A 207 11.11 -13.54 1.45
C ASN A 207 11.65 -14.82 0.79
N ALA A 208 12.99 -14.93 0.71
CA ALA A 208 13.66 -16.09 0.12
C ALA A 208 13.35 -17.43 0.82
N ALA A 209 12.89 -17.40 2.08
CA ALA A 209 12.46 -18.59 2.83
C ALA A 209 10.98 -18.96 2.60
N GLY A 210 10.27 -18.23 1.73
CA GLY A 210 8.85 -18.44 1.44
C GLY A 210 7.91 -17.89 2.51
N ALA A 211 8.39 -17.14 3.50
CA ALA A 211 7.55 -16.53 4.53
C ALA A 211 6.94 -15.22 4.02
N CYS A 212 5.65 -14.98 4.30
CA CYS A 212 4.97 -13.74 3.95
C CYS A 212 5.44 -12.60 4.87
N THR A 213 6.06 -11.58 4.30
CA THR A 213 6.64 -10.43 5.03
C THR A 213 5.83 -9.15 4.87
N PHE A 214 4.91 -9.14 3.91
CA PHE A 214 3.92 -8.10 3.66
C PHE A 214 2.66 -8.72 3.08
N SER A 215 1.50 -8.27 3.55
CA SER A 215 0.21 -8.60 2.96
C SER A 215 -0.75 -7.43 3.09
N THR A 216 -1.49 -7.11 2.03
CA THR A 216 -2.58 -6.12 2.09
C THR A 216 -3.83 -6.61 2.81
N THR A 217 -3.88 -7.89 3.20
CA THR A 217 -5.01 -8.46 3.97
C THR A 217 -5.24 -7.72 5.29
N LYS A 218 -4.16 -7.19 5.89
CA LYS A 218 -4.22 -6.21 6.98
C LYS A 218 -3.49 -4.95 6.55
N ARG A 219 -3.97 -3.77 6.97
CA ARG A 219 -3.28 -2.51 6.62
C ARG A 219 -1.86 -2.52 7.23
N PRO A 220 -0.80 -2.35 6.43
CA PRO A 220 0.56 -2.35 6.95
C PRO A 220 0.81 -1.13 7.86
N PHE A 221 1.77 -1.24 8.77
CA PHE A 221 2.35 -0.06 9.41
C PHE A 221 3.12 0.72 8.33
N VAL A 222 2.69 1.95 8.01
CA VAL A 222 3.33 2.77 6.98
C VAL A 222 3.82 4.06 7.60
N TYR A 223 5.08 4.38 7.27
CA TYR A 223 5.74 5.61 7.66
C TYR A 223 6.08 6.40 6.39
N LEU A 224 5.58 7.63 6.29
CA LEU A 224 5.77 8.51 5.12
C LEU A 224 6.79 9.63 5.39
N ASN A 225 7.83 9.31 6.17
CA ASN A 225 8.90 10.24 6.52
C ASN A 225 8.47 11.52 7.27
N GLN A 226 7.34 11.47 7.99
CA GLN A 226 6.88 12.57 8.85
C GLN A 226 7.08 12.20 10.32
N LEU A 227 7.80 13.06 11.04
CA LEU A 227 8.02 12.93 12.47
C LEU A 227 7.36 14.09 13.23
N TRP A 228 6.92 13.80 14.45
CA TRP A 228 6.51 14.79 15.43
C TRP A 228 7.41 14.66 16.65
N SER A 229 7.87 15.79 17.17
CA SER A 229 8.59 15.87 18.43
C SER A 229 7.69 16.50 19.48
N PRO A 230 7.48 15.84 20.64
CA PRO A 230 6.73 16.41 21.74
C PRO A 230 7.31 17.77 22.15
N SER A 231 6.47 18.80 22.17
CA SER A 231 6.84 20.14 22.62
C SER A 231 5.58 20.89 23.09
N THR A 232 5.73 21.92 23.93
CA THR A 232 4.61 22.79 24.34
C THR A 232 4.11 23.67 23.19
N SER A 233 4.92 23.84 22.14
CA SER A 233 4.54 24.52 20.91
C SER A 233 3.73 23.58 20.01
N ALA A 234 2.66 24.10 19.42
CA ALA A 234 1.87 23.38 18.44
C ALA A 234 2.70 23.12 17.17
N ALA A 235 2.79 21.87 16.76
CA ALA A 235 3.41 21.45 15.51
C ALA A 235 2.38 20.79 14.60
N SER A 236 2.40 21.10 13.31
CA SER A 236 1.46 20.55 12.36
C SER A 236 1.68 19.05 12.18
N ILE A 237 0.61 18.29 12.35
CA ILE A 237 0.51 16.88 12.01
C ILE A 237 -0.47 16.65 10.85
N GLY A 238 -1.08 17.72 10.32
CA GLY A 238 -2.10 17.66 9.28
C GLY A 238 -3.32 16.83 9.74
N SER A 239 -3.72 15.86 8.92
CA SER A 239 -4.75 14.86 9.26
C SER A 239 -4.18 13.58 9.89
N GLY A 240 -2.89 13.58 10.26
CA GLY A 240 -2.19 12.39 10.71
C GLY A 240 -2.50 11.96 12.15
N TYR A 241 -2.02 10.76 12.49
CA TYR A 241 -2.13 10.18 13.83
C TYR A 241 -0.77 10.20 14.52
N VAL A 242 -0.74 10.48 15.82
CA VAL A 242 0.47 10.44 16.64
C VAL A 242 0.43 9.29 17.65
N PRO A 243 1.57 8.70 18.06
CA PRO A 243 1.57 7.69 19.11
C PRO A 243 1.06 8.30 20.41
N LEU A 244 0.12 7.62 21.06
CA LEU A 244 -0.37 8.01 22.37
C LEU A 244 0.64 7.60 23.45
N GLY A 245 0.74 8.41 24.50
CA GLY A 245 1.63 8.12 25.61
C GLY A 245 1.74 9.29 26.58
N ARG A 246 2.84 9.30 27.33
CA ARG A 246 3.21 10.34 28.28
C ARG A 246 4.61 10.83 27.94
N PHE A 247 4.80 12.14 27.86
CA PHE A 247 5.96 12.76 27.21
C PHE A 247 6.76 13.69 28.13
N GLY A 248 6.71 13.44 29.44
CA GLY A 248 7.51 14.13 30.44
C GLY A 248 6.70 14.64 31.63
N LEU A 249 7.26 15.64 32.31
CA LEU A 249 6.77 16.24 33.54
C LEU A 249 6.36 17.70 33.31
N MET A 250 5.13 18.04 33.67
CA MET A 250 4.67 19.41 33.81
C MET A 250 4.72 19.84 35.28
N VAL A 251 5.16 21.06 35.51
CA VAL A 251 5.17 21.74 36.80
C VAL A 251 4.42 23.06 36.66
N HIS A 252 3.49 23.33 37.57
CA HIS A 252 2.80 24.62 37.67
C HIS A 252 2.41 24.87 39.13
N MET A 253 2.06 26.12 39.46
CA MET A 253 1.66 26.49 40.80
C MET A 253 0.15 26.68 40.88
N VAL A 254 -0.48 26.10 41.90
CA VAL A 254 -1.91 26.26 42.20
C VAL A 254 -2.03 26.52 43.71
N ASN A 255 -2.63 27.65 44.09
CA ASN A 255 -2.85 28.03 45.50
C ASN A 255 -1.57 27.95 46.35
N GLY A 256 -0.43 28.39 45.80
CA GLY A 256 0.86 28.41 46.51
C GLY A 256 1.55 27.04 46.64
N MET A 257 1.02 25.99 46.01
CA MET A 257 1.65 24.66 45.95
C MET A 257 2.14 24.35 44.54
N TYR A 258 3.29 23.69 44.43
CA TYR A 258 3.78 23.12 43.18
C TYR A 258 3.00 21.85 42.87
N VAL A 259 2.40 21.79 41.69
CA VAL A 259 1.62 20.65 41.20
C VAL A 259 2.34 19.98 40.04
N TYR A 260 2.52 18.67 40.17
CA TYR A 260 3.20 17.82 39.21
C TYR A 260 2.21 17.01 38.39
N ARG A 261 2.38 17.00 37.07
CA ARG A 261 1.55 16.22 36.13
C ARG A 261 2.41 15.56 35.07
N MET A 262 1.93 14.46 34.51
CA MET A 262 2.49 13.89 33.29
C MET A 262 2.03 14.70 32.08
N PHE A 263 2.94 14.98 31.15
CA PHE A 263 2.56 15.52 29.84
C PHE A 263 1.83 14.46 29.02
N GLY A 264 0.59 14.73 28.65
CA GLY A 264 -0.12 14.03 27.59
C GLY A 264 -0.04 14.80 26.27
N ILE A 265 -0.96 14.52 25.34
CA ILE A 265 -1.00 15.17 24.02
C ILE A 265 -2.27 16.00 23.91
N LYS A 266 -2.14 17.23 23.43
CA LYS A 266 -3.26 18.02 22.91
C LYS A 266 -3.23 17.96 21.39
N ILE A 267 -4.31 17.50 20.77
CA ILE A 267 -4.47 17.49 19.30
C ILE A 267 -5.65 18.39 18.94
N GLN A 268 -5.35 19.53 18.29
CA GLN A 268 -6.36 20.52 17.93
C GLN A 268 -6.01 21.17 16.60
N ASN A 269 -7.00 21.29 15.70
CA ASN A 269 -6.87 21.93 14.39
C ASN A 269 -5.68 21.40 13.57
N GLY A 270 -5.48 20.08 13.56
CA GLY A 270 -4.39 19.42 12.82
C GLY A 270 -2.99 19.68 13.39
N ASN A 271 -2.89 20.19 14.62
CA ASN A 271 -1.62 20.37 15.32
C ASN A 271 -1.57 19.52 16.59
N ALA A 272 -0.38 19.05 16.94
CA ALA A 272 -0.09 18.37 18.20
C ALA A 272 0.92 19.17 19.04
N SER A 273 0.63 19.28 20.33
CA SER A 273 1.54 19.75 21.37
C SER A 273 1.36 18.91 22.64
N VAL A 274 2.25 19.06 23.62
CA VAL A 274 2.04 18.48 24.94
C VAL A 274 1.26 19.44 25.84
N GLN A 275 0.43 18.87 26.71
CA GLN A 275 -0.34 19.58 27.73
C GLN A 275 -0.43 18.70 28.98
N GLY A 276 -0.61 19.30 30.17
CA GLY A 276 -0.67 18.53 31.41
C GLY A 276 -1.89 17.62 31.48
N GLY A 277 -1.64 16.33 31.68
CA GLY A 277 -2.65 15.30 31.87
C GLY A 277 -2.69 14.83 33.31
N LYS A 278 -2.38 13.55 33.51
CA LYS A 278 -2.49 12.84 34.79
C LYS A 278 -1.73 13.54 35.92
N TYR A 279 -2.41 13.80 37.03
CA TYR A 279 -1.85 14.31 38.28
C TYR A 279 -0.91 13.28 38.94
N LEU A 280 0.22 13.77 39.44
CA LEU A 280 1.23 12.98 40.14
C LEU A 280 1.31 13.30 41.63
N GLY A 281 1.01 14.53 42.00
CA GLY A 281 1.20 15.00 43.37
C GLY A 281 1.35 16.51 43.44
N ARG A 282 1.43 17.01 44.67
CA ARG A 282 1.68 18.41 44.96
C ARG A 282 2.61 18.54 46.15
N GLU A 283 3.42 19.59 46.16
CA GLU A 283 4.33 19.90 47.26
C GLU A 283 4.35 21.39 47.57
N GLN A 284 4.69 21.72 48.81
CA GLN A 284 4.87 23.11 49.24
C GLN A 284 6.11 23.74 48.59
N TYR A 285 7.14 22.95 48.34
CA TYR A 285 8.41 23.39 47.75
C TYR A 285 8.65 22.67 46.43
N ALA A 286 9.36 23.33 45.50
CA ALA A 286 9.67 22.73 44.21
C ALA A 286 10.65 21.55 44.37
N ILE A 287 10.19 20.34 44.05
CA ILE A 287 11.07 19.19 43.75
C ILE A 287 11.83 19.46 42.45
N PHE A 288 11.07 19.72 41.39
CA PHE A 288 11.55 20.22 40.11
C PHE A 288 10.87 21.57 39.83
N GLY A 289 11.64 22.55 39.39
CA GLY A 289 11.15 23.91 39.15
C GLY A 289 10.60 24.16 37.74
N ASN A 290 10.84 23.25 36.79
CA ASN A 290 10.58 23.48 35.37
C ASN A 290 9.87 22.30 34.71
N ASN A 291 9.10 22.61 33.67
CA ASN A 291 8.59 21.61 32.72
C ASN A 291 9.77 20.86 32.08
N THR A 292 9.66 19.53 32.04
CA THR A 292 10.64 18.66 31.39
C THR A 292 9.92 17.81 30.36
N ILE A 293 10.22 18.03 29.08
CA ILE A 293 9.66 17.24 27.98
C ILE A 293 10.70 16.23 27.55
N THR A 294 10.33 14.96 27.45
CA THR A 294 11.25 13.92 27.01
C THR A 294 11.56 14.11 25.52
N PRO A 295 12.84 14.32 25.12
CA PRO A 295 13.19 14.53 23.72
C PRO A 295 13.00 13.24 22.93
N LEU A 296 12.04 13.25 22.00
CA LEU A 296 11.67 12.10 21.18
C LEU A 296 11.36 12.54 19.75
N SER A 297 11.50 11.60 18.82
CA SER A 297 11.04 11.73 17.44
C SER A 297 10.10 10.58 17.13
N LEU A 298 8.83 10.91 16.91
CA LEU A 298 7.74 9.95 16.84
C LEU A 298 7.11 9.96 15.45
N PRO A 299 6.78 8.80 14.85
CA PRO A 299 6.18 8.76 13.53
C PRO A 299 4.78 9.37 13.53
N VAL A 300 4.47 10.17 12.52
CA VAL A 300 3.10 10.59 12.21
C VAL A 300 2.56 9.66 11.13
N LEU A 301 1.45 8.99 11.41
CA LEU A 301 0.82 8.09 10.44
C LEU A 301 -0.12 8.88 9.51
N PRO A 302 -0.17 8.53 8.21
CA PRO A 302 -1.10 9.15 7.27
C PRO A 302 -2.56 8.78 7.54
N ASP A 303 -3.48 9.61 7.06
CA ASP A 303 -4.91 9.35 7.13
C ASP A 303 -5.39 8.33 6.10
N MET A 304 -5.09 7.06 6.37
CA MET A 304 -5.51 5.95 5.54
C MET A 304 -5.92 4.74 6.38
N TYR A 305 -6.24 4.94 7.66
CA TYR A 305 -6.47 3.85 8.60
C TYR A 305 -7.92 3.75 9.04
N VAL A 306 -8.55 4.81 9.56
CA VAL A 306 -10.00 4.79 9.86
C VAL A 306 -10.75 5.12 8.59
#